data_AF-A0A7S2UA97-F1
#
_entry.id   AF-A0A7S2UA97-F1
#
_cell.length_a   1.000
_cell.length_b   1.000
_cell.length_c   1.000
_cell.angle_alpha   90.00
_cell.angle_beta   90.00
_cell.angle_gamma   90.00
#
_symmetry.space_group_name_H-M   'P 1'
#
loop_
_entity.id
_entity.type
_entity.pdbx_description
1 polymer ?
#
loop_
_entity_poly.entity_id
_entity_poly.type
_entity_poly.pdbx_seq_one_letter_code
_entity_poly.pdbx_strand_id
1 'polypeptide(L)'
;TLPLVWETVREEKGNFSVTVRSPVIVHNNTNMALSFFLFSHSWKEDVHAGETNSGEKLPIPITLASATYMRIAKKRNKNDAPGLLQTIGDYEYTDRLVILPTSYTSSVILRASLLWNEENSEVTSTDTDPRMSKLHFLIHIKSKSGVTDIYVEPVIRIINLLPCQLQYQLGETIRTGGQQRRDSRPVIGKGRKKISNK
;
A
#
# COMPACT_ATOMS: atom_id res chain seq x y z
N THR A 1 -2.64 -22.11 2.66
CA THR A 1 -1.84 -21.46 3.70
C THR A 1 -0.53 -21.01 3.08
N LEU A 2 -0.14 -19.74 3.24
CA LEU A 2 1.15 -19.27 2.73
C LEU A 2 2.28 -19.93 3.55
N PRO A 3 3.33 -20.48 2.93
CA PRO A 3 4.42 -21.14 3.65
C PRO A 3 5.17 -20.13 4.53
N LEU A 4 5.40 -20.48 5.80
CA LEU A 4 6.23 -19.65 6.68
C LEU A 4 7.69 -19.70 6.24
N VAL A 5 8.40 -18.58 6.33
CA VAL A 5 9.85 -18.52 6.06
C VAL A 5 10.59 -18.73 7.36
N TRP A 6 11.43 -19.76 7.39
CA TRP A 6 12.29 -20.10 8.52
C TRP A 6 13.73 -19.75 8.17
N GLU A 7 14.33 -18.84 8.92
CA GLU A 7 15.75 -18.53 8.84
C GLU A 7 16.43 -19.11 10.07
N THR A 8 17.43 -19.97 9.89
CA THR A 8 18.22 -20.52 10.99
C THR A 8 19.65 -20.01 10.89
N VAL A 9 20.15 -19.35 11.92
CA VAL A 9 21.53 -18.89 12.00
C VAL A 9 22.24 -19.63 13.12
N ARG A 10 23.41 -20.20 12.83
CA ARG A 10 24.26 -20.79 13.87
C ARG A 10 25.07 -19.67 14.52
N GLU A 11 24.88 -19.48 15.81
CA GLU A 11 25.63 -18.51 16.60
C GLU A 11 27.04 -19.03 16.90
N GLU A 12 27.97 -18.11 17.17
CA GLU A 12 29.39 -18.40 17.45
C GLU A 12 29.59 -19.38 18.63
N LYS A 13 28.63 -19.43 19.57
CA LYS A 13 28.65 -20.35 20.72
C LYS A 13 28.13 -21.75 20.40
N GLY A 14 27.79 -22.04 19.14
CA GLY A 14 27.21 -23.30 18.71
C GLY A 14 25.69 -23.41 18.89
N ASN A 15 25.04 -22.36 19.39
CA ASN A 15 23.58 -22.25 19.45
C ASN A 15 22.98 -22.02 18.06
N PHE A 16 21.70 -22.27 17.90
CA PHE A 16 20.94 -21.90 16.71
C PHE A 16 19.90 -20.85 17.07
N SER A 17 19.88 -19.74 16.36
CA SER A 17 18.75 -18.81 16.37
C SER A 17 17.82 -19.15 15.21
N VAL A 18 16.52 -19.23 15.50
CA VAL A 18 15.48 -19.49 14.51
C VAL A 18 14.61 -18.25 14.42
N THR A 19 14.60 -17.61 13.26
CA THR A 19 13.76 -16.45 12.98
C THR A 19 12.64 -16.88 12.03
N VAL A 20 11.40 -16.68 12.45
CA VAL A 20 10.22 -16.95 11.61
C VAL A 20 9.68 -15.63 11.08
N ARG A 21 9.53 -15.52 9.76
CA ARG A 21 9.02 -14.30 9.10
C ARG A 21 7.84 -14.60 8.19
N SER A 22 7.03 -13.59 7.93
CA SER A 22 6.03 -13.66 6.86
C SER A 22 6.73 -13.93 5.52
N PRO A 23 6.13 -14.72 4.63
CA PRO A 23 6.60 -14.86 3.25
C PRO A 23 6.34 -13.63 2.38
N VAL A 24 5.84 -12.52 2.94
CA VAL A 24 5.51 -11.30 2.20
C VAL A 24 6.58 -10.24 2.45
N ILE A 25 7.19 -9.75 1.37
CA ILE A 25 8.17 -8.66 1.42
C ILE A 25 7.73 -7.57 0.45
N VAL A 26 7.73 -6.33 0.93
CA VAL A 26 7.47 -5.16 0.09
C VAL A 26 8.80 -4.48 -0.25
N HIS A 27 9.01 -4.17 -1.53
CA HIS A 27 10.19 -3.47 -2.03
C HIS A 27 9.75 -2.08 -2.49
N ASN A 28 10.29 -1.04 -1.86
CA ASN A 28 10.03 0.33 -2.25
C ASN A 28 11.08 0.79 -3.27
N ASN A 29 10.77 0.64 -4.55
CA ASN A 29 11.63 1.08 -5.65
C ASN A 29 11.31 2.52 -6.09
N THR A 30 10.56 3.27 -5.29
CA THR A 30 10.28 4.69 -5.55
C THR A 30 11.38 5.57 -4.96
N ASN A 31 11.39 6.84 -5.33
CA ASN A 31 12.31 7.85 -4.80
C ASN A 31 11.79 8.55 -3.53
N MET A 32 10.76 7.98 -2.87
CA MET A 32 10.13 8.58 -1.70
C MET A 32 9.92 7.56 -0.59
N ALA A 33 9.86 8.05 0.65
CA ALA A 33 9.43 7.22 1.77
C ALA A 33 7.93 6.92 1.66
N LEU A 34 7.58 5.65 1.86
CA LEU A 34 6.21 5.15 1.78
C LEU A 34 5.88 4.35 3.03
N SER A 35 4.63 4.45 3.45
CA SER A 35 4.05 3.68 4.55
C SER A 35 3.03 2.68 3.99
N PHE A 36 2.96 1.50 4.59
CA PHE A 36 2.10 0.42 4.11
C PHE A 36 1.06 0.05 5.15
N PHE A 37 -0.20 0.01 4.73
CA PHE A 37 -1.31 -0.41 5.55
C PHE A 37 -1.90 -1.70 4.98
N LEU A 38 -2.15 -2.67 5.84
CA LEU A 38 -2.66 -3.98 5.47
C LEU A 38 -4.07 -4.20 6.01
N PHE A 39 -4.86 -4.98 5.29
CA PHE A 39 -6.23 -5.29 5.67
C PHE A 39 -6.59 -6.74 5.35
N SER A 40 -7.31 -7.37 6.29
CA SER A 40 -7.96 -8.65 6.08
C SER A 40 -9.44 -8.53 6.46
N HIS A 41 -10.30 -9.33 5.83
CA HIS A 41 -11.73 -9.31 6.09
C HIS A 41 -12.10 -9.66 7.55
N SER A 42 -11.22 -10.39 8.25
CA SER A 42 -11.38 -10.69 9.67
C SER A 42 -10.95 -9.56 10.59
N TRP A 43 -10.35 -8.49 10.06
CA TRP A 43 -9.87 -7.35 10.83
C TRP A 43 -10.89 -6.22 10.82
N LYS A 44 -10.93 -5.42 11.90
CA LYS A 44 -11.87 -4.30 12.03
C LYS A 44 -11.43 -3.07 11.24
N GLU A 45 -10.12 -2.89 11.07
CA GLU A 45 -9.51 -1.70 10.47
C GLU A 45 -8.23 -2.05 9.72
N ASP A 46 -7.73 -1.08 8.94
CA ASP A 46 -6.43 -1.19 8.29
C ASP A 46 -5.33 -1.09 9.37
N VAL A 47 -4.36 -2.00 9.33
CA VAL A 47 -3.27 -2.07 10.30
C VAL A 47 -1.99 -1.56 9.64
N HIS A 48 -1.28 -0.64 10.31
CA HIS A 48 0.01 -0.16 9.83
C HIS A 48 1.05 -1.29 9.89
N ALA A 49 1.63 -1.64 8.74
CA ALA A 49 2.63 -2.68 8.63
C ALA A 49 4.06 -2.15 8.78
N GLY A 50 4.27 -0.86 8.48
CA GLY A 50 5.57 -0.20 8.59
C GLY A 50 5.82 0.82 7.49
N GLU A 51 6.93 1.52 7.63
CA GLU A 51 7.42 2.53 6.67
C GLU A 51 8.74 2.07 6.06
N THR A 52 9.02 2.53 4.84
CA THR A 52 10.28 2.25 4.12
C THR A 52 10.80 3.50 3.47
N ASN A 53 12.11 3.70 3.49
CA ASN A 53 12.73 4.72 2.66
C ASN A 53 12.86 4.24 1.20
N SER A 54 13.23 5.16 0.34
CA SER A 54 13.56 4.91 -1.06
C SER A 54 14.62 3.81 -1.20
N GLY A 55 14.31 2.75 -1.96
CA GLY A 55 15.21 1.63 -2.23
C GLY A 55 15.27 0.55 -1.16
N GLU A 56 14.53 0.70 -0.05
CA GLU A 56 14.50 -0.26 1.04
C GLU A 56 13.41 -1.33 0.87
N LYS A 57 13.52 -2.39 1.68
CA LYS A 57 12.53 -3.47 1.75
C LYS A 57 11.92 -3.57 3.15
N LEU A 58 10.63 -3.86 3.20
CA LEU A 58 9.87 -4.14 4.42
C LEU A 58 9.45 -5.61 4.46
N PRO A 59 10.05 -6.42 5.33
CA PRO A 59 9.48 -7.72 5.66
C PRO A 59 8.19 -7.51 6.46
N ILE A 60 7.07 -8.03 5.95
CA ILE A 60 5.79 -7.90 6.64
C ILE A 60 5.81 -8.75 7.92
N PRO A 61 5.32 -8.23 9.06
CA PRO A 61 5.18 -9.05 10.27
C PRO A 61 4.30 -10.28 10.03
N ILE A 62 4.70 -11.42 10.59
CA ILE A 62 3.95 -12.69 10.45
C ILE A 62 2.50 -12.58 10.94
N THR A 63 2.25 -11.76 11.95
CA THR A 63 0.90 -11.48 12.47
C THR A 63 -0.02 -10.85 11.42
N LEU A 64 0.56 -10.21 10.41
CA LEU A 64 -0.15 -9.57 9.31
C LEU A 64 -0.14 -10.41 8.02
N ALA A 65 0.40 -11.64 8.04
CA ALA A 65 0.49 -12.50 6.86
C ALA A 65 -0.87 -12.94 6.28
N SER A 66 -1.96 -12.79 7.05
CA SER A 66 -3.34 -13.03 6.59
C SER A 66 -3.96 -11.83 5.87
N ALA A 67 -3.21 -10.75 5.69
CA ALA A 67 -3.64 -9.60 4.92
C ALA A 67 -3.97 -10.00 3.48
N THR A 68 -5.11 -9.50 3.02
CA THR A 68 -5.62 -9.73 1.66
C THR A 68 -5.50 -8.48 0.79
N TYR A 69 -5.49 -7.31 1.44
CA TYR A 69 -5.35 -6.03 0.78
C TYR A 69 -4.22 -5.20 1.37
N MET A 70 -3.67 -4.31 0.56
CA MET A 70 -2.68 -3.32 0.95
C MET A 70 -3.09 -1.93 0.45
N ARG A 71 -2.73 -0.90 1.21
CA ARG A 71 -2.70 0.49 0.78
C ARG A 71 -1.28 1.01 0.84
N ILE A 72 -0.92 1.79 -0.17
CA ILE A 72 0.32 2.56 -0.17
C ILE A 72 -0.05 3.94 0.32
N ALA A 73 0.71 4.45 1.28
CA ALA A 73 0.46 5.71 1.92
C ALA A 73 1.70 6.60 1.90
N LYS A 74 1.47 7.90 1.82
CA LYS A 74 2.50 8.92 2.02
C LYS A 74 2.07 9.80 3.19
N LYS A 75 2.96 9.94 4.16
CA LYS A 75 2.71 10.76 5.35
C LYS A 75 2.62 12.23 4.95
N ARG A 76 1.60 12.94 5.44
CA ARG A 76 1.48 14.39 5.26
C ARG A 76 2.59 15.09 6.06
N ASN A 77 3.21 16.12 5.48
CA ASN A 77 4.19 16.96 6.18
C ASN A 77 3.49 17.89 7.18
N LYS A 78 2.87 17.35 8.23
CA LYS A 78 2.46 18.19 9.36
C LYS A 78 3.69 18.44 10.23
N ASN A 79 3.78 19.64 10.82
CA ASN A 79 4.75 19.92 11.87
C ASN A 79 4.42 19.00 13.06
N ASP A 80 4.99 17.80 13.05
CA ASP A 80 4.76 16.79 14.07
C ASP A 80 5.33 17.29 15.40
N ALA A 81 4.46 17.49 16.39
CA ALA A 81 4.91 17.47 17.78
C ALA A 81 5.40 16.04 18.08
N PRO A 82 6.65 15.84 18.55
CA PRO A 82 7.17 14.52 18.83
C PRO A 82 6.33 13.84 19.93
N GLY A 83 5.78 12.65 19.65
CA GLY A 83 5.11 11.79 20.64
C GLY A 83 3.63 11.47 20.40
N LEU A 84 3.00 11.97 19.33
CA LEU A 84 1.62 11.59 18.98
C LEU A 84 1.59 10.27 18.19
N LEU A 85 0.69 9.36 18.60
CA LEU A 85 0.37 8.12 17.86
C LEU A 85 -0.09 8.50 16.45
N GLN A 86 0.64 8.04 15.45
CA GLN A 86 0.30 8.25 14.03
C GLN A 86 -1.04 7.58 13.73
N THR A 87 -2.01 8.37 13.28
CA THR A 87 -3.33 7.88 12.90
C THR A 87 -3.44 7.74 11.39
N ILE A 88 -4.35 6.90 10.89
CA ILE A 88 -4.60 6.76 9.45
C ILE A 88 -4.98 8.10 8.78
N GLY A 89 -5.44 9.08 9.56
CA GLY A 89 -5.78 10.43 9.10
C GLY A 89 -4.57 11.32 8.78
N ASP A 90 -3.36 10.90 9.15
CA ASP A 90 -2.11 11.63 8.90
C ASP A 90 -1.48 11.28 7.54
N TYR A 91 -2.14 10.39 6.79
CA TYR A 91 -1.66 9.87 5.52
C TYR A 91 -2.62 10.21 4.37
N GLU A 92 -2.03 10.46 3.20
CA GLU A 92 -2.72 10.25 1.92
C GLU A 92 -2.44 8.83 1.46
N TYR A 93 -3.47 8.12 0.99
CA TYR A 93 -3.35 6.70 0.64
C TYR A 93 -4.04 6.35 -0.66
N THR A 94 -3.57 5.26 -1.27
CA THR A 94 -4.23 4.63 -2.42
C THR A 94 -5.52 3.92 -1.99
N ASP A 95 -6.33 3.53 -2.97
CA ASP A 95 -7.35 2.50 -2.76
C ASP A 95 -6.73 1.18 -2.27
N ARG A 96 -7.58 0.29 -1.73
CA ARG A 96 -7.16 -1.05 -1.31
C ARG A 96 -6.84 -1.91 -2.54
N LEU A 97 -5.64 -2.46 -2.55
CA LEU A 97 -5.10 -3.28 -3.62
C LEU A 97 -5.06 -4.72 -3.15
N VAL A 98 -5.58 -5.66 -3.93
CA VAL A 98 -5.49 -7.09 -3.60
C VAL A 98 -4.05 -7.53 -3.74
N ILE A 99 -3.46 -8.07 -2.67
CA ILE A 99 -2.05 -8.51 -2.65
C ILE A 99 -1.88 -10.03 -2.68
N LEU A 100 -2.99 -10.77 -2.80
CA LEU A 100 -2.96 -12.22 -2.85
C LEU A 100 -2.40 -12.70 -4.19
N PRO A 101 -1.41 -13.60 -4.18
CA PRO A 101 -0.95 -14.24 -5.40
C PRO A 101 -2.03 -15.16 -5.95
N THR A 102 -2.12 -15.25 -7.28
CA THR A 102 -3.11 -16.10 -7.96
C THR A 102 -2.70 -17.57 -8.01
N SER A 103 -1.41 -17.86 -7.85
CA SER A 103 -0.84 -19.21 -7.81
C SER A 103 0.52 -19.21 -7.09
N TYR A 104 1.05 -20.40 -6.77
CA TYR A 104 2.38 -20.55 -6.14
C TYR A 104 3.52 -19.89 -6.93
N THR A 105 3.37 -19.86 -8.24
CA THR A 105 4.21 -19.09 -9.15
C THR A 105 3.28 -18.18 -9.94
N SER A 106 3.32 -16.88 -9.67
CA SER A 106 2.47 -15.89 -10.32
C SER A 106 3.20 -14.57 -10.47
N SER A 107 2.77 -13.77 -11.43
CA SER A 107 3.30 -12.43 -11.66
C SER A 107 2.16 -11.56 -12.12
N VAL A 108 1.73 -10.64 -11.26
CA VAL A 108 0.62 -9.72 -11.52
C VAL A 108 1.13 -8.29 -11.38
N ILE A 109 0.72 -7.42 -12.31
CA ILE A 109 1.02 -5.99 -12.26
C ILE A 109 -0.29 -5.26 -12.04
N LEU A 110 -0.32 -4.36 -11.05
CA LEU A 110 -1.45 -3.50 -10.73
C LEU A 110 -1.02 -2.04 -10.83
N ARG A 111 -1.96 -1.15 -11.18
CA ARG A 111 -1.75 0.29 -11.06
C ARG A 111 -2.42 0.80 -9.78
N ALA A 112 -1.71 1.65 -9.07
CA ALA A 112 -2.28 2.42 -7.97
C ALA A 112 -2.00 3.90 -8.18
N SER A 113 -2.85 4.74 -7.59
CA SER A 113 -2.64 6.18 -7.59
C SER A 113 -3.06 6.75 -6.26
N LEU A 114 -2.33 7.76 -5.80
CA LEU A 114 -2.75 8.56 -4.65
C LEU A 114 -2.76 10.03 -5.05
N LEU A 115 -3.72 10.77 -4.53
CA LEU A 115 -3.76 12.21 -4.65
C LEU A 115 -2.91 12.81 -3.54
N TRP A 116 -1.95 13.63 -3.93
CA TRP A 116 -0.96 14.22 -3.05
C TRP A 116 -1.09 15.73 -3.10
N ASN A 117 -1.30 16.35 -1.94
CA ASN A 117 -1.24 17.80 -1.82
C ASN A 117 0.11 18.16 -1.18
N GLU A 118 0.95 18.89 -1.90
CA GLU A 118 2.26 19.33 -1.39
C GLU A 118 2.13 20.43 -0.34
N GLU A 119 1.08 21.24 -0.43
CA GLU A 119 0.75 22.24 0.58
C GLU A 119 -0.32 21.65 1.52
N ASN A 120 -0.16 21.83 2.83
CA ASN A 120 -1.13 21.41 3.86
C ASN A 120 -2.46 22.20 3.79
N SER A 121 -3.06 22.36 2.61
CA SER A 121 -4.33 23.02 2.44
C SER A 121 -5.44 22.05 2.85
N GLU A 122 -6.17 22.37 3.92
CA GLU A 122 -7.33 21.62 4.40
C GLU A 122 -8.55 21.68 3.46
N VAL A 123 -8.37 22.15 2.23
CA VAL A 123 -9.45 22.25 1.24
C VAL A 123 -9.78 20.85 0.73
N THR A 124 -11.08 20.53 0.75
CA THR A 124 -11.64 19.28 0.25
C THR A 124 -11.09 18.95 -1.15
N SER A 125 -10.27 17.90 -1.19
CA SER A 125 -9.56 17.42 -2.36
C SER A 125 -10.51 16.87 -3.42
N THR A 126 -10.74 17.66 -4.45
CA THR A 126 -11.38 17.21 -5.69
C THR A 126 -10.32 16.96 -6.75
N ASP A 127 -10.50 15.94 -7.61
CA ASP A 127 -9.61 15.57 -8.74
C ASP A 127 -9.33 16.75 -9.73
N THR A 128 -10.01 17.89 -9.57
CA THR A 128 -9.90 19.11 -10.39
C THR A 128 -9.12 20.25 -9.74
N ASP A 129 -8.56 20.08 -8.53
CA ASP A 129 -7.75 21.13 -7.90
C ASP A 129 -6.36 21.19 -8.57
N PRO A 130 -5.95 22.32 -9.17
CA PRO A 130 -4.65 22.48 -9.82
C PRO A 130 -3.45 22.31 -8.88
N ARG A 131 -3.65 22.31 -7.55
CA ARG A 131 -2.61 22.07 -6.53
C ARG A 131 -2.44 20.60 -6.13
N MET A 132 -3.30 19.70 -6.63
CA MET A 132 -3.15 18.27 -6.37
C MET A 132 -2.22 17.61 -7.38
N SER A 133 -1.12 17.07 -6.88
CA SER A 133 -0.24 16.18 -7.61
C SER A 133 -0.76 14.75 -7.52
N LYS A 134 -0.95 14.07 -8.64
CA LYS A 134 -1.32 12.65 -8.64
C LYS A 134 -0.07 11.79 -8.76
N LEU A 135 0.24 11.02 -7.72
CA LEU A 135 1.33 10.05 -7.77
C LEU A 135 0.78 8.73 -8.31
N HIS A 136 1.47 8.19 -9.30
CA HIS A 136 1.12 6.90 -9.90
C HIS A 136 2.19 5.87 -9.56
N PHE A 137 1.74 4.67 -9.24
CA PHE A 137 2.60 3.52 -8.94
C PHE A 137 2.23 2.32 -9.81
N LEU A 138 3.25 1.57 -10.22
CA LEU A 138 3.11 0.19 -10.68
C LEU A 138 3.47 -0.72 -9.52
N ILE A 139 2.62 -1.71 -9.30
CA ILE A 139 2.77 -2.67 -8.20
C ILE A 139 2.91 -4.04 -8.82
N HIS A 140 4.11 -4.60 -8.72
CA HIS A 140 4.39 -5.93 -9.22
C HIS A 140 4.32 -6.93 -8.07
N ILE A 141 3.27 -7.74 -8.05
CA ILE A 141 3.11 -8.85 -7.10
C ILE A 141 3.66 -10.10 -7.77
N LYS A 142 4.83 -10.54 -7.33
CA LYS A 142 5.45 -11.79 -7.77
C LYS A 142 5.31 -12.82 -6.67
N SER A 143 4.89 -14.02 -7.03
CA SER A 143 5.00 -15.18 -6.17
C SER A 143 5.91 -16.22 -6.80
N LYS A 144 6.79 -16.79 -5.99
CA LYS A 144 7.63 -17.92 -6.35
C LYS A 144 7.65 -18.89 -5.18
N SER A 145 7.19 -20.12 -5.42
CA SER A 145 7.07 -21.15 -4.38
C SER A 145 6.25 -20.69 -3.16
N GLY A 146 5.27 -19.81 -3.36
CA GLY A 146 4.41 -19.28 -2.29
C GLY A 146 5.01 -18.13 -1.45
N VAL A 147 6.28 -17.76 -1.69
CA VAL A 147 6.85 -16.49 -1.19
C VAL A 147 6.37 -15.36 -2.10
N THR A 148 5.94 -14.25 -1.53
CA THR A 148 5.35 -13.13 -2.27
C THR A 148 6.20 -11.86 -2.10
N ASP A 149 6.76 -11.40 -3.21
CA ASP A 149 7.46 -10.12 -3.31
C ASP A 149 6.55 -9.10 -3.98
N ILE A 150 6.36 -7.95 -3.33
CA ILE A 150 5.56 -6.85 -3.83
C ILE A 150 6.49 -5.69 -4.13
N TYR A 151 6.71 -5.40 -5.40
CA TYR A 151 7.54 -4.26 -5.83
C TYR A 151 6.66 -3.06 -6.11
N VAL A 152 6.98 -1.92 -5.50
CA VAL A 152 6.31 -0.65 -5.73
C VAL A 152 7.24 0.25 -6.52
N GLU A 153 6.86 0.56 -7.76
CA GLU A 153 7.67 1.31 -8.71
C GLU A 153 6.97 2.60 -9.14
N PRO A 154 7.69 3.70 -9.38
CA PRO A 154 7.10 4.90 -9.93
C PRO A 154 6.77 4.69 -11.42
N VAL A 155 5.64 5.24 -11.89
CA VAL A 155 5.24 5.14 -13.31
C VAL A 155 6.13 5.98 -14.26
N ILE A 156 7.12 6.71 -13.74
CA ILE A 156 8.06 7.53 -14.52
C ILE A 156 8.88 6.68 -15.50
N ARG A 157 9.04 5.37 -15.24
CA ARG A 157 9.87 4.47 -16.04
C ARG A 157 9.23 3.97 -17.35
N ILE A 158 8.09 4.52 -17.75
CA ILE A 158 7.48 4.20 -19.04
C ILE A 158 7.65 5.40 -19.96
N ILE A 159 8.75 5.32 -20.70
CA ILE A 159 9.11 6.12 -21.86
C ILE A 159 7.83 6.41 -22.67
N ASN A 160 7.36 7.66 -22.64
CA ASN A 160 6.43 8.25 -23.61
C ASN A 160 5.06 7.58 -23.84
N LEU A 161 4.44 6.92 -22.85
CA LEU A 161 3.06 6.45 -23.02
C LEU A 161 2.08 7.30 -22.20
N LEU A 162 1.07 7.85 -22.88
CA LEU A 162 -0.08 8.48 -22.25
C LEU A 162 -0.80 7.46 -21.35
N PRO A 163 -1.47 7.91 -20.27
CA PRO A 163 -2.18 7.01 -19.35
C PRO A 163 -3.13 6.00 -20.02
N CYS A 164 -3.74 6.36 -21.14
CA CYS A 164 -4.61 5.47 -21.94
C CYS A 164 -3.83 4.41 -22.73
N GLN A 165 -2.63 4.73 -23.21
CA GLN A 165 -1.74 3.78 -23.89
C GLN A 165 -1.17 2.76 -22.90
N LEU A 166 -0.89 3.21 -21.68
CA LEU A 166 -0.52 2.33 -20.58
C LEU A 166 -1.65 1.35 -20.22
N GLN A 167 -2.88 1.84 -20.07
CA GLN A 167 -4.05 1.02 -19.80
C GLN A 167 -4.23 -0.08 -20.86
N TYR A 168 -4.09 0.30 -22.14
CA TYR A 168 -4.16 -0.66 -23.24
C TYR A 168 -3.05 -1.72 -23.19
N GLN A 169 -1.80 -1.32 -22.94
CA GLN A 169 -0.68 -2.27 -22.84
C GLN A 169 -0.76 -3.22 -21.65
N LEU A 170 -1.31 -2.77 -20.53
CA LEU A 170 -1.49 -3.58 -19.33
C LEU A 170 -2.75 -4.48 -19.38
N GLY A 171 -3.50 -4.45 -20.50
CA GLY A 171 -4.72 -5.23 -20.66
C GLY A 171 -5.90 -4.73 -19.81
N GLU A 172 -5.82 -3.49 -19.28
CA GLU A 172 -6.91 -2.85 -18.56
C GLU A 172 -8.00 -2.45 -19.58
N THR A 173 -8.93 -3.35 -19.84
CA THR A 173 -10.01 -3.10 -20.82
C THR A 173 -10.95 -2.04 -20.24
N ILE A 174 -10.96 -0.83 -20.84
CA ILE A 174 -11.98 0.18 -20.55
C ILE A 174 -13.31 -0.38 -21.05
N ARG A 175 -14.10 -0.98 -20.14
CA ARG A 175 -15.51 -1.23 -20.40
C ARG A 175 -16.20 0.13 -20.38
N THR A 176 -16.41 0.71 -21.56
CA THR A 176 -17.27 1.86 -21.78
C THR A 176 -18.64 1.56 -21.16
N GLY A 177 -18.92 2.17 -20.00
CA GLY A 177 -20.18 2.01 -19.26
C GLY A 177 -20.04 1.50 -17.82
N GLY A 178 -18.86 1.08 -17.36
CA GLY A 178 -18.66 0.71 -15.96
C GLY A 178 -18.14 1.89 -15.14
N GLN A 179 -18.99 2.55 -14.35
CA GLN A 179 -18.48 3.21 -13.15
C GLN A 179 -17.65 2.16 -12.40
N GLN A 180 -16.33 2.35 -12.29
CA GLN A 180 -15.57 1.67 -11.25
C GLN A 180 -16.26 2.07 -9.95
N ARG A 181 -17.04 1.15 -9.39
CA ARG A 181 -17.61 1.33 -8.06
C ARG A 181 -16.41 1.48 -7.14
N ARG A 182 -16.07 2.73 -6.81
CA ARG A 182 -15.28 3.02 -5.61
C ARG A 182 -15.93 2.22 -4.51
N ASP A 183 -15.12 1.45 -3.79
CA ASP A 183 -15.60 0.66 -2.68
C ASP A 183 -16.34 1.59 -1.70
N SER A 184 -17.67 1.53 -1.72
CA SER A 184 -18.55 2.42 -0.95
C SER A 184 -18.72 1.94 0.49
N ARG A 185 -17.94 0.93 0.91
CA ARG A 185 -17.98 0.41 2.27
C ARG A 185 -17.38 1.45 3.23
N PRO A 186 -18.03 1.68 4.39
CA PRO A 186 -17.69 2.81 5.26
C PRO A 186 -16.26 2.72 5.77
N VAL A 187 -15.50 3.79 5.57
CA VAL A 187 -14.32 4.10 6.38
C VAL A 187 -14.85 4.53 7.75
N ILE A 188 -14.84 3.62 8.74
CA ILE A 188 -15.26 3.95 10.10
C ILE A 188 -14.17 4.85 10.70
N GLY A 189 -14.38 6.16 10.60
CA GLY A 189 -13.42 7.15 11.06
C GLY A 189 -13.86 8.58 10.79
N LYS A 190 -15.03 8.98 11.33
CA LYS A 190 -15.41 10.36 11.74
C LYS A 190 -16.88 10.41 12.13
N GLY A 191 -17.22 9.89 13.31
CA GLY A 191 -18.48 10.23 13.98
C GLY A 191 -18.35 11.57 14.69
N ARG A 192 -18.39 12.71 13.98
CA ARG A 192 -18.66 14.00 14.64
C ARG A 192 -20.13 14.01 15.05
N LYS A 193 -20.41 13.71 16.32
CA LYS A 193 -21.70 14.02 16.96
C LYS A 193 -21.96 15.52 16.81
N LYS A 194 -22.91 15.90 15.94
CA LYS A 194 -23.57 17.20 16.02
C LYS A 194 -24.45 17.16 17.27
N ILE A 195 -24.00 17.79 18.35
CA ILE A 195 -24.88 18.15 19.45
C ILE A 195 -25.68 19.37 18.96
N SER A 196 -26.95 19.15 18.67
CA SER A 196 -27.94 20.21 18.53
C SER A 196 -28.44 20.51 19.93
N ASN A 197 -28.12 21.70 20.45
CA ASN A 197 -28.88 22.24 21.58
C ASN A 197 -30.16 22.87 21.03
N LYS A 198 -31.29 22.44 21.59
CA LYS A 198 -32.54 23.20 21.62
C LYS A 198 -32.48 24.18 22.78
#